data_AF-A0AAW5N8S5-F1
#
_entry.id   AF-A0AAW5N8S5-F1
#
_cell.length_a   1.000
_cell.length_b   1.000
_cell.length_c   1.000
_cell.angle_alpha   90.00
_cell.angle_beta   90.00
_cell.angle_gamma   90.00
#
_symmetry.space_group_name_H-M   'P 1'
#
loop_
_entity.id
_entity.type
_entity.pdbx_description
1 polymer ?
#
loop_
_entity_poly.entity_id
_entity_poly.type
_entity_poly.pdbx_seq_one_letter_code
_entity_poly.pdbx_strand_id
1 'polypeptide(L)'
;KARYCKEHSGDERIARRSAEYFASKIETAISMLKRSIIEGVRFDYLLVDSWFTCSELLKFVVSRHFGCHLIGMIKMGKTKYETDLGNKTAPELIKALQKSKNVKYSRSIGYYTATVSAKISSIKVCLFFYRRGKNGNWNALLTSDLKLDAKEAFRLYSRRWVIEVAHKEMKQNLKLGKNQCRDFAGQIAGISLCVLQYNILSYVKRYESYETIGGLFAEISKNSVELSVAEKIWLLIVEVINVIAEVLNCDAMVLTEQVISNDKQIKAVKQAFDRLTPAA
;
A
#
# COMPACT_ATOMS: atom_id res chain seq x y z
N LYS A 1 -16.46 -42.79 22.58
CA LYS A 1 -17.11 -41.55 22.10
C LYS A 1 -16.35 -41.06 20.88
N ALA A 2 -16.86 -41.37 19.68
CA ALA A 2 -16.25 -40.94 18.42
C ALA A 2 -16.26 -39.41 18.34
N ARG A 3 -15.09 -38.82 18.02
CA ARG A 3 -14.99 -37.40 17.66
C ARG A 3 -15.86 -37.18 16.43
N TYR A 4 -16.71 -36.16 16.52
CA TYR A 4 -17.70 -35.78 15.52
C TYR A 4 -17.02 -35.58 14.15
N CYS A 5 -17.16 -36.57 13.25
CA CYS A 5 -16.81 -36.43 11.84
C CYS A 5 -18.11 -36.08 11.12
N LYS A 6 -18.32 -34.80 10.81
CA LYS A 6 -19.40 -34.38 9.92
C LYS A 6 -18.89 -34.46 8.50
N GLU A 7 -19.42 -35.39 7.71
CA GLU A 7 -19.29 -35.32 6.25
C GLU A 7 -20.10 -34.11 5.77
N HIS A 8 -19.40 -33.09 5.30
CA HIS A 8 -20.00 -31.90 4.75
C HIS A 8 -19.81 -31.91 3.24
N SER A 9 -20.89 -31.66 2.48
CA SER A 9 -20.80 -31.14 1.10
C SER A 9 -20.02 -29.81 0.99
N GLY A 10 -19.60 -29.25 2.12
CA GLY A 10 -18.65 -28.15 2.27
C GLY A 10 -17.19 -28.49 1.97
N ASP A 11 -16.87 -29.76 1.67
CA ASP A 11 -15.52 -30.16 1.24
C ASP A 11 -15.06 -29.41 -0.01
N GLU A 12 -15.95 -29.08 -0.96
CA GLU A 12 -15.55 -28.37 -2.18
C GLU A 12 -15.06 -26.94 -1.90
N ARG A 13 -15.74 -26.19 -1.02
CA ARG A 13 -15.34 -24.81 -0.69
C ARG A 13 -14.05 -24.78 0.10
N ILE A 14 -13.89 -25.72 1.03
CA ILE A 14 -12.65 -25.87 1.82
C ILE A 14 -11.53 -26.35 0.90
N ALA A 15 -11.76 -27.34 0.05
CA ALA A 15 -10.80 -27.84 -0.93
C ALA A 15 -10.34 -26.74 -1.89
N ARG A 16 -11.24 -25.88 -2.36
CA ARG A 16 -10.87 -24.71 -3.16
C ARG A 16 -9.95 -23.75 -2.37
N ARG A 17 -10.27 -23.45 -1.11
CA ARG A 17 -9.41 -22.61 -0.26
C ARG A 17 -8.06 -23.27 0.05
N SER A 18 -8.04 -24.59 0.18
CA SER A 18 -6.82 -25.37 0.35
C SER A 18 -5.98 -25.35 -0.93
N ALA A 19 -6.59 -25.43 -2.11
CA ALA A 19 -5.89 -25.28 -3.38
C ALA A 19 -5.33 -23.86 -3.58
N GLU A 20 -6.09 -22.82 -3.21
CA GLU A 20 -5.62 -21.43 -3.20
C GLU A 20 -4.37 -21.23 -2.33
N TYR A 21 -4.21 -22.00 -1.25
CA TYR A 21 -3.03 -21.94 -0.39
C TYR A 21 -1.74 -22.37 -1.10
N PHE A 22 -1.82 -23.32 -2.03
CA PHE A 22 -0.67 -23.81 -2.80
C PHE A 22 -0.41 -23.01 -4.09
N ALA A 23 -1.33 -22.14 -4.49
CA ALA A 23 -1.15 -21.27 -5.65
C ALA A 23 -0.10 -20.19 -5.39
N SER A 24 0.53 -19.69 -6.46
CA SER A 24 1.50 -18.60 -6.31
C SER A 24 0.79 -17.31 -5.87
N LYS A 25 1.54 -16.43 -5.20
CA LYS A 25 1.01 -15.13 -4.75
C LYS A 25 0.45 -14.29 -5.90
N ILE A 26 1.08 -14.36 -7.08
CA ILE A 26 0.67 -13.59 -8.26
C ILE A 26 -0.63 -14.15 -8.85
N GLU A 27 -0.72 -15.47 -9.02
CA GLU A 27 -1.95 -16.12 -9.51
C GLU A 27 -3.13 -15.84 -8.58
N THR A 28 -2.91 -15.95 -7.27
CA THR A 28 -3.93 -15.64 -6.26
C THR A 28 -4.36 -14.18 -6.33
N ALA A 29 -3.42 -13.24 -6.44
CA ALA A 29 -3.74 -11.81 -6.58
C ALA A 29 -4.57 -11.53 -7.86
N ILE A 30 -4.17 -12.12 -8.99
CA ILE A 30 -4.91 -11.99 -10.26
C ILE A 30 -6.32 -12.59 -10.13
N SER A 31 -6.46 -13.75 -9.50
CA SER A 31 -7.77 -14.38 -9.25
C SER A 31 -8.66 -13.51 -8.35
N MET A 32 -8.10 -12.91 -7.30
CA MET A 32 -8.81 -11.97 -6.42
C MET A 32 -9.28 -10.73 -7.19
N LEU A 33 -8.43 -10.15 -8.05
CA LEU A 33 -8.79 -9.00 -8.88
C LEU A 33 -9.85 -9.34 -9.93
N LYS A 34 -9.76 -10.52 -10.57
CA LYS A 34 -10.80 -10.97 -11.50
C LYS A 34 -12.15 -11.03 -10.81
N ARG A 35 -12.20 -11.65 -9.62
CA ARG A 35 -13.43 -11.74 -8.83
C ARG A 35 -13.96 -10.36 -8.47
N SER A 36 -13.13 -9.46 -7.92
CA SER A 36 -13.62 -8.12 -7.55
C SER A 36 -14.17 -7.34 -8.73
N ILE A 37 -13.55 -7.44 -9.92
CA ILE A 37 -14.03 -6.79 -11.14
C ILE A 37 -15.38 -7.37 -11.60
N ILE A 38 -15.54 -8.70 -11.54
CA ILE A 38 -16.80 -9.38 -11.89
C ILE A 38 -17.93 -8.95 -10.94
N GLU A 39 -17.63 -8.82 -9.65
CA GLU A 39 -18.55 -8.30 -8.63
C GLU A 39 -18.79 -6.77 -8.72
N GLY A 40 -18.27 -6.12 -9.77
CA GLY A 40 -18.57 -4.72 -10.07
C GLY A 40 -17.66 -3.69 -9.37
N VAL A 41 -16.60 -4.12 -8.67
CA VAL A 41 -15.65 -3.19 -8.05
C VAL A 41 -14.84 -2.48 -9.13
N ARG A 42 -15.00 -1.15 -9.22
CA ARG A 42 -14.23 -0.27 -10.10
C ARG A 42 -13.16 0.47 -9.31
N PHE A 43 -12.01 0.68 -9.94
CA PHE A 43 -10.88 1.40 -9.36
C PHE A 43 -10.02 2.03 -10.46
N ASP A 44 -9.44 3.19 -10.17
CA ASP A 44 -8.55 3.87 -11.12
C ASP A 44 -7.11 3.33 -11.01
N TYR A 45 -6.64 3.07 -9.78
CA TYR A 45 -5.27 2.64 -9.50
C TYR A 45 -5.22 1.42 -8.60
N LEU A 46 -4.48 0.40 -9.03
CA LEU A 46 -4.03 -0.71 -8.22
C LEU A 46 -2.64 -0.37 -7.64
N LEU A 47 -2.59 -0.17 -6.32
CA LEU A 47 -1.35 0.12 -5.60
C LEU A 47 -0.75 -1.17 -5.05
N VAL A 48 0.50 -1.48 -5.40
CA VAL A 48 1.11 -2.75 -5.03
C VAL A 48 2.53 -2.58 -4.48
N ASP A 49 2.92 -3.49 -3.58
CA ASP A 49 4.31 -3.55 -3.12
C ASP A 49 5.25 -4.06 -4.23
N SER A 50 6.55 -3.88 -4.01
CA SER A 50 7.64 -4.34 -4.87
C SER A 50 7.62 -5.83 -5.21
N TRP A 51 7.04 -6.66 -4.34
CA TRP A 51 6.86 -8.08 -4.61
C TRP A 51 5.85 -8.40 -5.72
N PHE A 52 4.88 -7.52 -5.94
CA PHE A 52 3.79 -7.72 -6.90
C PHE A 52 3.98 -6.95 -8.21
N THR A 53 4.98 -6.06 -8.27
CA THR A 53 5.30 -5.28 -9.46
C THR A 53 6.02 -6.15 -10.50
N CYS A 54 5.26 -6.98 -11.20
CA CYS A 54 5.75 -7.93 -12.21
C CYS A 54 5.01 -7.78 -13.55
N SER A 55 5.60 -8.29 -14.63
CA SER A 55 5.03 -8.20 -15.97
C SER A 55 3.66 -8.88 -16.09
N GLU A 56 3.41 -9.95 -15.34
CA GLU A 56 2.15 -10.69 -15.39
C GLU A 56 0.98 -9.85 -14.83
N LEU A 57 1.16 -9.30 -13.63
CA LEU A 57 0.15 -8.43 -13.02
C LEU A 57 -0.05 -7.15 -13.83
N LEU A 58 1.05 -6.57 -14.36
CA LEU A 58 0.98 -5.39 -15.22
C LEU A 58 0.18 -5.67 -16.51
N LYS A 59 0.45 -6.80 -17.20
CA LYS A 59 -0.34 -7.24 -18.37
C LYS A 59 -1.81 -7.41 -18.01
N PHE A 60 -2.08 -8.02 -16.86
CA PHE A 60 -3.45 -8.19 -16.38
C PHE A 60 -4.16 -6.84 -16.20
N VAL A 61 -3.55 -5.88 -15.50
CA VAL A 61 -4.18 -4.57 -15.23
C VAL A 61 -4.39 -3.78 -16.53
N VAL A 62 -3.35 -3.64 -17.36
CA VAL A 62 -3.41 -2.82 -18.59
C VAL A 62 -4.37 -3.40 -19.64
N SER A 63 -4.64 -4.71 -19.61
CA SER A 63 -5.61 -5.34 -20.52
C SER A 63 -7.07 -5.21 -20.08
N ARG A 64 -7.39 -4.38 -19.08
CA ARG A 64 -8.78 -4.11 -18.65
C ARG A 64 -9.38 -2.94 -19.41
N HIS A 65 -10.57 -3.14 -19.96
CA HIS A 65 -11.27 -2.14 -20.78
C HIS A 65 -11.76 -0.90 -20.02
N PHE A 66 -11.92 -0.98 -18.69
CA PHE A 66 -12.43 0.14 -17.89
C PHE A 66 -11.33 1.14 -17.46
N GLY A 67 -10.11 1.01 -17.98
CA GLY A 67 -9.07 2.04 -17.87
C GLY A 67 -8.42 2.16 -16.49
N CYS A 68 -8.03 1.04 -15.89
CA CYS A 68 -7.28 1.06 -14.62
C CYS A 68 -5.77 0.96 -14.82
N HIS A 69 -5.03 1.51 -13.87
CA HIS A 69 -3.57 1.60 -13.88
C HIS A 69 -2.95 0.89 -12.69
N LEU A 70 -1.68 0.51 -12.81
CA LEU A 70 -0.89 -0.05 -11.72
C LEU A 70 0.13 1.00 -11.27
N ILE A 71 0.33 1.13 -9.96
CA ILE A 71 1.49 1.84 -9.37
C ILE A 71 2.14 0.89 -8.36
N GLY A 72 3.44 0.65 -8.52
CA GLY A 72 4.17 -0.22 -7.62
C GLY A 72 5.64 0.15 -7.52
N MET A 73 6.27 -0.15 -6.39
CA MET A 73 7.72 -0.03 -6.28
C MET A 73 8.43 -1.07 -7.14
N ILE A 74 9.57 -0.72 -7.71
CA ILE A 74 10.44 -1.69 -8.37
C ILE A 74 11.71 -1.89 -7.56
N LYS A 75 12.21 -3.13 -7.56
CA LYS A 75 13.51 -3.44 -6.96
C LYS A 75 14.63 -2.99 -7.90
N MET A 76 15.72 -2.51 -7.31
CA MET A 76 16.98 -2.19 -8.02
C MET A 76 17.73 -3.47 -8.41
N GLY A 77 17.08 -4.32 -9.20
CA GLY A 77 17.57 -5.63 -9.62
C GLY A 77 18.06 -5.67 -11.07
N LYS A 78 18.03 -6.88 -11.63
CA LYS A 78 18.50 -7.18 -13.00
C LYS A 78 17.43 -6.97 -14.08
N THR A 79 16.20 -6.58 -13.71
CA THR A 79 15.13 -6.30 -14.66
C THR A 79 15.57 -5.19 -15.60
N LYS A 80 15.48 -5.46 -16.91
CA LYS A 80 15.82 -4.50 -17.96
C LYS A 80 14.56 -3.83 -18.48
N TYR A 81 14.72 -2.57 -18.83
CA TYR A 81 13.68 -1.70 -19.35
C TYR A 81 14.16 -1.13 -20.67
N GLU A 82 13.33 -1.23 -21.70
CA GLU A 82 13.59 -0.63 -23.00
C GLU A 82 13.25 0.85 -22.93
N THR A 83 14.23 1.71 -23.22
CA THR A 83 14.09 3.17 -23.17
C THR A 83 14.81 3.78 -24.37
N ASP A 84 14.62 5.09 -24.59
CA ASP A 84 15.40 5.83 -25.59
C ASP A 84 16.91 5.86 -25.26
N LEU A 85 17.27 5.59 -24.00
CA LEU A 85 18.65 5.43 -23.54
C LEU A 85 19.19 4.01 -23.76
N GLY A 86 18.44 3.15 -24.45
CA GLY A 86 18.73 1.74 -24.68
C GLY A 86 18.07 0.80 -23.68
N ASN A 87 18.35 -0.50 -23.83
CA ASN A 87 17.82 -1.55 -22.96
C ASN A 87 18.69 -1.71 -21.70
N LYS A 88 18.25 -1.11 -20.60
CA LYS A 88 19.06 -0.90 -19.38
C LYS A 88 18.31 -1.31 -18.12
N THR A 89 19.07 -1.70 -17.10
CA THR A 89 18.54 -1.91 -15.74
C THR A 89 18.26 -0.58 -15.04
N ALA A 90 17.43 -0.60 -13.98
CA ALA A 90 17.14 0.59 -13.18
C ALA A 90 18.42 1.32 -12.68
N PRO A 91 19.44 0.65 -12.12
CA PRO A 91 20.70 1.31 -11.73
C PRO A 91 21.47 1.93 -12.91
N GLU A 92 21.46 1.29 -14.07
CA GLU A 92 22.12 1.83 -15.28
C GLU A 92 21.39 3.05 -15.84
N LEU A 93 20.05 3.05 -15.78
CA LEU A 93 19.23 4.20 -16.14
C LEU A 93 19.51 5.38 -15.22
N ILE A 94 19.57 5.16 -13.90
CA ILE A 94 19.94 6.21 -12.94
C ILE A 94 21.28 6.84 -13.30
N LYS A 95 22.31 6.01 -13.56
CA LYS A 95 23.64 6.51 -13.97
C LYS A 95 23.59 7.34 -15.26
N ALA A 96 22.80 6.90 -16.24
CA ALA A 96 22.62 7.63 -17.49
C ALA A 96 21.93 8.99 -17.26
N LEU A 97 20.87 9.02 -16.45
CA LEU A 97 20.12 10.24 -16.10
C LEU A 97 20.95 11.24 -15.29
N GLN A 98 21.83 10.74 -14.43
CA GLN A 98 22.79 11.58 -13.70
C GLN A 98 23.79 12.24 -14.67
N LYS A 99 24.33 11.48 -15.63
CA LYS A 99 25.26 12.01 -16.64
C LYS A 99 24.59 13.04 -17.55
N SER A 100 23.33 12.83 -17.93
CA SER A 100 22.57 13.77 -18.77
C SER A 100 22.00 14.96 -18.00
N LYS A 101 22.28 15.11 -16.70
CA LYS A 101 21.75 16.17 -15.81
C LYS A 101 20.22 16.23 -15.75
N ASN A 102 19.55 15.09 -15.95
CA ASN A 102 18.07 14.99 -15.91
C ASN A 102 17.49 14.75 -14.51
N VAL A 103 18.35 14.66 -13.49
CA VAL A 103 17.93 14.55 -12.08
C VAL A 103 17.67 15.94 -11.53
N LYS A 104 16.44 16.19 -11.05
CA LYS A 104 16.02 17.48 -10.49
C LYS A 104 15.56 17.32 -9.05
N TYR A 105 15.83 18.31 -8.20
CA TYR A 105 15.28 18.33 -6.85
C TYR A 105 13.84 18.88 -6.88
N SER A 106 12.89 18.09 -6.38
CA SER A 106 11.50 18.49 -6.26
C SER A 106 11.20 18.92 -4.82
N ARG A 107 11.09 20.24 -4.58
CA ARG A 107 10.81 20.80 -3.25
C ARG A 107 9.47 20.33 -2.68
N SER A 108 8.46 20.14 -3.52
CA SER A 108 7.12 19.72 -3.07
C SER A 108 7.06 18.26 -2.61
N ILE A 109 8.03 17.44 -3.01
CA ILE A 109 8.10 16.02 -2.61
C ILE A 109 9.23 15.84 -1.58
N GLY A 110 10.26 16.70 -1.58
CA GLY A 110 11.43 16.60 -0.71
C GLY A 110 12.53 15.67 -1.26
N TYR A 111 12.44 15.25 -2.53
CA TYR A 111 13.35 14.27 -3.14
C TYR A 111 14.01 14.78 -4.42
N TYR A 112 15.19 14.24 -4.72
CA TYR A 112 15.74 14.27 -6.07
C TYR A 112 15.01 13.24 -6.91
N THR A 113 14.43 13.66 -8.02
CA THR A 113 13.59 12.84 -8.89
C THR A 113 14.14 12.82 -10.31
N ALA A 114 13.95 11.70 -11.00
CA ALA A 114 14.12 11.59 -12.45
C ALA A 114 13.05 10.68 -13.03
N THR A 115 12.52 11.04 -14.19
CA THR A 115 11.43 10.31 -14.85
C THR A 115 11.90 9.79 -16.19
N VAL A 116 11.53 8.55 -16.51
CA VAL A 116 11.82 7.91 -17.79
C VAL A 116 10.62 7.12 -18.28
N SER A 117 10.22 7.38 -19.52
CA SER A 117 9.32 6.49 -20.26
C SER A 117 10.06 5.23 -20.68
N ALA A 118 9.48 4.08 -20.37
CA ALA A 118 10.09 2.78 -20.62
C ALA A 118 9.09 1.77 -21.17
N LYS A 119 9.59 0.65 -21.66
CA LYS A 119 8.79 -0.55 -21.92
C LYS A 119 9.34 -1.74 -21.14
N ILE A 120 8.43 -2.53 -20.58
CA ILE A 120 8.70 -3.82 -19.96
C ILE A 120 7.74 -4.85 -20.53
N SER A 121 8.27 -5.94 -21.11
CA SER A 121 7.46 -6.99 -21.75
C SER A 121 6.42 -6.43 -22.75
N SER A 122 6.86 -5.49 -23.61
CA SER A 122 6.04 -4.77 -24.60
C SER A 122 4.98 -3.79 -24.05
N ILE A 123 4.92 -3.58 -22.73
CA ILE A 123 4.00 -2.63 -22.11
C ILE A 123 4.74 -1.33 -21.82
N LYS A 124 4.19 -0.20 -22.28
CA LYS A 124 4.69 1.12 -21.94
C LYS A 124 4.40 1.44 -20.47
N VAL A 125 5.41 1.91 -19.78
CA VAL A 125 5.37 2.31 -18.37
C VAL A 125 6.15 3.60 -18.17
N CYS A 126 5.85 4.31 -17.09
CA CYS A 126 6.64 5.43 -16.62
C CYS A 126 7.40 5.01 -15.35
N LEU A 127 8.70 5.26 -15.32
CA LEU A 127 9.56 5.01 -14.17
C LEU A 127 9.87 6.33 -13.48
N PHE A 128 9.58 6.41 -12.19
CA PHE A 128 9.92 7.53 -11.32
C PHE A 128 11.03 7.11 -10.36
N PHE A 129 12.26 7.51 -10.66
CA PHE A 129 13.39 7.34 -9.76
C PHE A 129 13.40 8.47 -8.74
N TYR A 130 13.66 8.13 -7.48
CA TYR A 130 13.80 9.11 -6.42
C TYR A 130 14.88 8.71 -5.42
N ARG A 131 15.50 9.71 -4.82
CA ARG A 131 16.37 9.54 -3.65
C ARG A 131 16.28 10.75 -2.74
N ARG A 132 16.52 10.53 -1.45
CA ARG A 132 16.60 11.63 -0.50
C ARG A 132 18.01 12.16 -0.39
N GLY A 133 18.17 13.49 -0.41
CA GLY A 133 19.48 14.12 -0.34
C GLY A 133 20.40 13.74 -1.52
N LYS A 134 21.62 14.26 -1.50
CA LYS A 134 22.60 14.00 -2.58
C LYS A 134 23.18 12.58 -2.53
N ASN A 135 23.19 11.95 -1.36
CA ASN A 135 23.85 10.66 -1.10
C ASN A 135 22.89 9.55 -0.65
N GLY A 136 21.56 9.78 -0.64
CA GLY A 136 20.62 8.75 -0.26
C GLY A 136 20.48 7.65 -1.31
N ASN A 137 19.92 6.53 -0.86
CA ASN A 137 19.63 5.38 -1.70
C ASN A 137 18.56 5.72 -2.75
N TRP A 138 18.74 5.20 -3.95
CA TRP A 138 17.76 5.31 -5.02
C TRP A 138 16.67 4.27 -4.87
N ASN A 139 15.44 4.74 -4.97
CA ASN A 139 14.23 3.96 -5.06
C ASN A 139 13.52 4.30 -6.38
N ALA A 140 12.56 3.47 -6.79
CA ALA A 140 11.77 3.75 -7.98
C ALA A 140 10.34 3.23 -7.88
N LEU A 141 9.43 4.02 -8.43
CA LEU A 141 8.06 3.62 -8.73
C LEU A 141 7.93 3.33 -10.22
N LEU A 142 7.12 2.34 -10.54
CA LEU A 142 6.65 2.03 -11.87
C LEU A 142 5.16 2.30 -11.92
N THR A 143 4.72 2.97 -12.97
CA THR A 143 3.29 3.09 -13.29
C THR A 143 2.99 2.73 -14.74
N SER A 144 1.79 2.19 -14.98
CA SER A 144 1.25 2.06 -16.34
C SER A 144 0.54 3.33 -16.85
N ASP A 145 0.37 4.35 -16.01
CA ASP A 145 -0.19 5.64 -16.41
C ASP A 145 0.92 6.55 -16.94
N LEU A 146 0.93 6.79 -18.25
CA LEU A 146 1.95 7.60 -18.91
C LEU A 146 1.72 9.11 -18.76
N LYS A 147 0.55 9.52 -18.26
CA LYS A 147 0.19 10.93 -18.08
C LYS A 147 0.44 11.41 -16.66
N LEU A 148 0.68 10.49 -15.73
CA LEU A 148 0.90 10.79 -14.33
C LEU A 148 2.19 11.57 -14.14
N ASP A 149 2.16 12.61 -13.33
CA ASP A 149 3.37 13.30 -12.91
C ASP A 149 4.00 12.58 -11.70
N ALA A 150 5.26 12.91 -11.39
CA ALA A 150 5.94 12.29 -10.27
C ALA A 150 5.24 12.59 -8.93
N LYS A 151 4.80 13.84 -8.70
CA LYS A 151 4.21 14.28 -7.43
C LYS A 151 2.93 13.51 -7.11
N GLU A 152 2.08 13.36 -8.10
CA GLU A 152 0.81 12.66 -8.04
C GLU A 152 1.04 11.15 -7.92
N ALA A 153 2.03 10.58 -8.61
CA ALA A 153 2.43 9.18 -8.40
C ALA A 153 2.83 8.92 -6.94
N PHE A 154 3.61 9.79 -6.31
CA PHE A 154 3.95 9.68 -4.88
C PHE A 154 2.71 9.82 -3.99
N ARG A 155 1.86 10.81 -4.26
CA ARG A 155 0.63 11.07 -3.49
C ARG A 155 -0.33 9.88 -3.53
N LEU A 156 -0.52 9.28 -4.70
CA LEU A 156 -1.36 8.09 -4.86
C LEU A 156 -0.72 6.90 -4.17
N TYR A 157 0.58 6.66 -4.39
CA TYR A 157 1.28 5.52 -3.81
C TYR A 157 1.35 5.57 -2.28
N SER A 158 1.39 6.76 -1.67
CA SER A 158 1.38 6.91 -0.21
C SER A 158 0.12 6.34 0.45
N ARG A 159 -1.00 6.21 -0.28
CA ARG A 159 -2.23 5.57 0.23
C ARG A 159 -2.08 4.07 0.48
N ARG A 160 -1.08 3.42 -0.14
CA ARG A 160 -0.80 1.99 0.07
C ARG A 160 -0.54 1.68 1.55
N TRP A 161 0.02 2.62 2.31
CA TRP A 161 0.31 2.48 3.74
C TRP A 161 -0.90 2.12 4.60
N VAL A 162 -2.11 2.48 4.16
CA VAL A 162 -3.36 2.16 4.88
C VAL A 162 -3.47 0.66 5.15
N ILE A 163 -3.00 -0.22 4.25
CA ILE A 163 -3.07 -1.66 4.46
C ILE A 163 -2.14 -2.15 5.59
N GLU A 164 -1.01 -1.47 5.82
CA GLU A 164 -0.09 -1.83 6.89
C GLU A 164 -0.64 -1.44 8.26
N VAL A 165 -1.24 -0.25 8.33
CA VAL A 165 -1.97 0.21 9.52
C VAL A 165 -3.10 -0.77 9.84
N ALA A 166 -3.90 -1.16 8.84
CA ALA A 166 -4.96 -2.14 9.01
C ALA A 166 -4.43 -3.49 9.53
N HIS A 167 -3.34 -4.00 8.95
CA HIS A 167 -2.71 -5.24 9.44
C HIS A 167 -2.19 -5.11 10.88
N LYS A 168 -1.63 -3.96 11.26
CA LYS A 168 -1.17 -3.71 12.63
C LYS A 168 -2.33 -3.68 13.62
N GLU A 169 -3.38 -2.92 13.33
CA GLU A 169 -4.58 -2.81 14.16
C GLU A 169 -5.30 -4.17 14.31
N MET A 170 -5.48 -4.92 13.21
CA MET A 170 -6.06 -6.25 13.26
C MET A 170 -5.25 -7.22 14.14
N LYS A 171 -3.93 -7.19 14.07
CA LYS A 171 -3.06 -8.05 14.91
C LYS A 171 -3.11 -7.65 16.39
N GLN A 172 -3.01 -6.37 16.70
CA GLN A 172 -2.92 -5.88 18.07
C GLN A 172 -4.27 -5.93 18.79
N ASN A 173 -5.32 -5.43 18.14
CA ASN A 173 -6.62 -5.19 18.73
C ASN A 173 -7.57 -6.36 18.50
N LEU A 174 -7.60 -6.92 17.29
CA LEU A 174 -8.54 -7.99 16.90
C LEU A 174 -7.91 -9.39 16.90
N LYS A 175 -6.68 -9.50 17.41
CA LYS A 175 -5.95 -10.77 17.59
C LYS A 175 -5.85 -11.61 16.31
N LEU A 176 -5.71 -10.96 15.15
CA LEU A 176 -5.50 -11.63 13.87
C LEU A 176 -4.33 -12.64 13.97
N GLY A 177 -4.60 -13.89 13.58
CA GLY A 177 -3.63 -14.98 13.63
C GLY A 177 -3.40 -15.61 15.02
N LYS A 178 -4.24 -15.28 16.02
CA LYS A 178 -4.20 -15.91 17.36
C LYS A 178 -5.27 -16.99 17.58
N ASN A 179 -6.04 -17.33 16.54
CA ASN A 179 -7.02 -18.40 16.61
C ASN A 179 -6.33 -19.75 16.93
N GLN A 180 -6.87 -20.50 17.89
CA GLN A 180 -6.35 -21.80 18.34
C GLN A 180 -7.04 -23.00 17.66
N CYS A 181 -7.98 -22.76 16.73
CA CYS A 181 -8.54 -23.83 15.89
C CYS A 181 -7.43 -24.61 15.19
N ARG A 182 -7.49 -25.94 15.22
CA ARG A 182 -6.47 -26.79 14.57
C ARG A 182 -6.87 -27.20 13.15
N ASP A 183 -8.12 -26.99 12.79
CA ASP A 183 -8.66 -27.25 11.47
C ASP A 183 -8.52 -26.02 10.56
N PHE A 184 -8.29 -26.27 9.28
CA PHE A 184 -8.06 -25.23 8.27
C PHE A 184 -9.28 -24.31 8.11
N ALA A 185 -10.50 -24.88 8.13
CA ALA A 185 -11.74 -24.13 8.00
C ALA A 185 -11.91 -23.12 9.15
N GLY A 186 -11.65 -23.53 10.39
CA GLY A 186 -11.69 -22.68 11.58
C GLY A 186 -10.67 -21.55 11.52
N GLN A 187 -9.46 -21.81 11.00
CA GLN A 187 -8.46 -20.76 10.77
C GLN A 187 -8.93 -19.73 9.74
N ILE A 188 -9.48 -20.17 8.60
CA ILE A 188 -10.04 -19.29 7.57
C ILE A 188 -11.23 -18.49 8.10
N ALA A 189 -12.12 -19.12 8.87
CA ALA A 189 -13.26 -18.45 9.49
C ALA A 189 -12.80 -17.37 10.48
N GLY A 190 -11.80 -17.67 11.32
CA GLY A 190 -11.24 -16.71 12.27
C GLY A 190 -10.62 -15.49 11.58
N ILE A 191 -9.87 -15.69 10.48
CA ILE A 191 -9.34 -14.57 9.68
C ILE A 191 -10.47 -13.77 9.05
N SER A 192 -11.48 -14.43 8.48
CA SER A 192 -12.61 -13.77 7.82
C SER A 192 -13.42 -12.91 8.79
N LEU A 193 -13.70 -13.44 9.99
CA LEU A 193 -14.40 -12.70 11.06
C LEU A 193 -13.58 -11.50 11.54
N CYS A 194 -12.26 -11.66 11.68
CA CYS A 194 -11.38 -10.56 12.07
C CYS A 194 -11.40 -9.40 11.04
N VAL A 195 -11.35 -9.73 9.74
CA VAL A 195 -11.44 -8.72 8.67
C VAL A 195 -12.81 -8.05 8.62
N LEU A 196 -13.90 -8.82 8.78
CA LEU A 196 -15.26 -8.25 8.86
C LEU A 196 -15.42 -7.31 10.04
N GLN A 197 -14.95 -7.72 11.22
CA GLN A 197 -14.97 -6.89 12.42
C GLN A 197 -14.15 -5.62 12.23
N TYR A 198 -12.97 -5.72 11.61
CA TYR A 198 -12.16 -4.55 11.27
C TYR A 198 -12.89 -3.58 10.35
N ASN A 199 -13.55 -4.08 9.30
CA ASN A 199 -14.28 -3.24 8.36
C ASN A 199 -15.44 -2.51 9.03
N ILE A 200 -16.19 -3.20 9.90
CA ILE A 200 -17.29 -2.59 10.67
C ILE A 200 -16.74 -1.52 11.62
N LEU A 201 -15.69 -1.82 12.39
CA LEU A 201 -15.08 -0.85 13.31
C LEU A 201 -14.46 0.34 12.58
N SER A 202 -13.84 0.10 11.42
CA SER A 202 -13.26 1.17 10.59
C SER A 202 -14.36 2.05 9.99
N TYR A 203 -15.49 1.45 9.60
CA TYR A 203 -16.68 2.18 9.20
C TYR A 203 -17.19 3.01 10.38
N VAL A 204 -17.52 2.41 11.52
CA VAL A 204 -18.02 3.14 12.71
C VAL A 204 -17.06 4.26 13.13
N LYS A 205 -15.75 4.00 13.22
CA LYS A 205 -14.74 5.02 13.51
C LYS A 205 -14.77 6.16 12.48
N ARG A 206 -14.93 5.85 11.19
CA ARG A 206 -15.12 6.85 10.13
C ARG A 206 -16.41 7.65 10.32
N TYR A 207 -17.45 7.14 10.96
CA TYR A 207 -18.67 7.93 11.19
C TYR A 207 -18.66 8.66 12.54
N GLU A 208 -18.14 8.06 13.60
CA GLU A 208 -18.08 8.66 14.94
C GLU A 208 -16.98 9.71 15.09
N SER A 209 -15.87 9.57 14.35
CA SER A 209 -14.79 10.58 14.33
C SER A 209 -15.12 11.80 13.45
N TYR A 210 -16.36 11.92 12.97
CA TYR A 210 -16.88 13.04 12.17
C TYR A 210 -17.94 13.89 12.92
N GLU A 211 -17.97 13.78 14.25
CA GLU A 211 -18.76 14.57 15.21
C GLU A 211 -20.24 14.20 15.39
N THR A 212 -20.62 14.24 16.69
CA THR A 212 -21.88 13.90 17.38
C THR A 212 -23.05 13.34 16.57
N ILE A 213 -23.53 12.19 17.04
CA ILE A 213 -24.77 11.42 16.75
C ILE A 213 -26.03 12.21 16.34
N GLY A 214 -26.11 13.53 16.53
CA GLY A 214 -27.25 14.37 16.17
C GLY A 214 -27.33 14.81 14.69
N GLY A 215 -26.20 14.94 13.97
CA GLY A 215 -26.19 15.46 12.58
C GLY A 215 -26.52 14.41 11.50
N LEU A 216 -26.31 13.13 11.82
CA LEU A 216 -26.36 12.00 10.87
C LEU A 216 -27.72 11.81 10.19
N PHE A 217 -28.81 12.33 10.77
CA PHE A 217 -30.15 12.23 10.17
C PHE A 217 -30.48 13.34 9.17
N ALA A 218 -29.85 14.52 9.28
CA ALA A 218 -30.21 15.67 8.45
C ALA A 218 -29.46 15.69 7.10
N GLU A 219 -28.27 15.08 7.03
CA GLU A 219 -27.33 15.25 5.90
C GLU A 219 -27.27 14.04 4.94
N ILE A 220 -28.04 12.98 5.20
CA ILE A 220 -28.23 11.88 4.22
C ILE A 220 -28.90 12.39 2.91
N SER A 221 -29.45 13.61 2.91
CA SER A 221 -30.19 14.15 1.76
C SER A 221 -29.45 15.18 0.91
N LYS A 222 -28.21 15.61 1.19
CA LYS A 222 -27.60 16.68 0.37
C LYS A 222 -26.07 16.68 0.34
N ASN A 223 -25.52 15.95 -0.63
CA ASN A 223 -24.29 16.27 -1.38
C ASN A 223 -23.00 16.63 -0.61
N SER A 224 -21.99 15.77 -0.70
CA SER A 224 -20.66 16.08 -1.29
C SER A 224 -19.51 15.34 -0.61
N VAL A 225 -18.53 15.00 -1.44
CA VAL A 225 -17.30 14.30 -1.11
C VAL A 225 -16.34 15.23 -0.35
N GLU A 226 -16.19 15.03 0.96
CA GLU A 226 -15.07 15.59 1.72
C GLU A 226 -14.15 14.48 2.26
N LEU A 227 -12.84 14.71 2.16
CA LEU A 227 -11.81 13.85 2.75
C LEU A 227 -12.00 13.76 4.27
N SER A 228 -11.84 12.55 4.80
CA SER A 228 -12.02 12.26 6.22
C SER A 228 -11.05 13.00 7.12
N VAL A 229 -11.48 13.28 8.36
CA VAL A 229 -10.60 13.80 9.41
C VAL A 229 -9.38 12.89 9.58
N ALA A 230 -9.56 11.56 9.46
CA ALA A 230 -8.47 10.59 9.47
C ALA A 230 -7.49 10.76 8.29
N GLU A 231 -7.99 11.03 7.08
CA GLU A 231 -7.15 11.35 5.92
C GLU A 231 -6.42 12.69 6.10
N LYS A 232 -7.07 13.72 6.66
CA LYS A 232 -6.45 15.00 6.99
C LYS A 232 -5.35 14.84 8.04
N ILE A 233 -5.61 14.08 9.11
CA ILE A 233 -4.62 13.74 10.14
C ILE A 233 -3.48 12.91 9.56
N TRP A 234 -3.77 11.94 8.68
CA TRP A 234 -2.74 11.15 8.01
C TRP A 234 -1.85 12.03 7.14
N LEU A 235 -2.42 12.98 6.40
CA LEU A 235 -1.63 13.93 5.61
C LEU A 235 -0.74 14.80 6.50
N LEU A 236 -1.25 15.27 7.65
CA LEU A 236 -0.45 16.01 8.64
C LEU A 236 0.67 15.15 9.23
N ILE A 237 0.40 13.88 9.55
CA ILE A 237 1.42 12.94 10.04
C ILE A 237 2.49 12.72 8.98
N VAL A 238 2.10 12.51 7.72
CA VAL A 238 3.03 12.37 6.60
C VAL A 238 3.88 13.63 6.43
N GLU A 239 3.29 14.82 6.62
CA GLU A 239 3.99 16.10 6.56
C GLU A 239 5.02 16.24 7.71
N VAL A 240 4.63 15.89 8.93
CA VAL A 240 5.54 15.86 10.08
C VAL A 240 6.66 14.83 9.88
N ILE A 241 6.34 13.63 9.39
CA ILE A 241 7.35 12.61 9.08
C ILE A 241 8.30 13.12 8.00
N ASN A 242 7.79 13.83 6.98
CA ASN A 242 8.63 14.44 5.97
C ASN A 242 9.61 15.44 6.59
N VAL A 243 9.15 16.33 7.47
CA VAL A 243 10.02 17.29 8.19
C VAL A 243 11.05 16.59 9.07
N ILE A 244 10.65 15.61 9.88
CA ILE A 244 11.57 14.84 10.73
C ILE A 244 12.62 14.14 9.87
N ALA A 245 12.18 13.52 8.78
CA ALA A 245 13.08 12.83 7.89
C ALA A 245 13.97 13.79 7.09
N GLU A 246 13.61 15.09 6.96
CA GLU A 246 14.49 16.14 6.43
C GLU A 246 15.61 16.43 7.42
N VAL A 247 15.27 16.61 8.71
CA VAL A 247 16.24 16.84 9.79
C VAL A 247 17.21 15.66 9.91
N LEU A 248 16.69 14.43 9.81
CA LEU A 248 17.48 13.20 9.97
C LEU A 248 18.14 12.71 8.67
N ASN A 249 17.88 13.39 7.53
CA ASN A 249 18.38 13.03 6.21
C ASN A 249 18.17 11.54 5.83
N CYS A 250 16.99 10.98 6.16
CA CYS A 250 16.62 9.59 5.93
C CYS A 250 15.34 9.46 5.08
N ASP A 251 15.13 8.38 4.33
CA ASP A 251 13.95 8.23 3.46
C ASP A 251 12.64 8.22 4.26
N ALA A 252 11.65 9.04 3.90
CA ALA A 252 10.41 9.19 4.69
C ALA A 252 9.58 7.92 4.69
N MET A 253 9.59 7.15 3.59
CA MET A 253 8.86 5.89 3.51
C MET A 253 9.52 4.85 4.42
N VAL A 254 10.86 4.80 4.42
CA VAL A 254 11.62 3.94 5.35
C VAL A 254 11.39 4.37 6.81
N LEU A 255 11.41 5.68 7.10
CA LEU A 255 11.15 6.18 8.45
C LEU A 255 9.73 5.84 8.90
N THR A 256 8.74 6.00 8.02
CA THR A 256 7.35 5.59 8.29
C THR A 256 7.28 4.09 8.58
N GLU A 257 7.99 3.26 7.80
CA GLU A 257 8.06 1.81 8.03
C GLU A 257 8.63 1.49 9.39
N GLN A 258 9.75 2.14 9.75
CA GLN A 258 10.44 1.94 11.01
C GLN A 258 9.59 2.41 12.19
N VAL A 259 8.95 3.58 12.12
CA VAL A 259 8.09 4.11 13.18
C VAL A 259 6.89 3.18 13.43
N ILE A 260 6.30 2.62 12.37
CA ILE A 260 5.14 1.72 12.47
C ILE A 260 5.56 0.32 12.96
N SER A 261 6.68 -0.20 12.45
CA SER A 261 7.18 -1.56 12.74
C SER A 261 7.93 -1.68 14.07
N ASN A 262 8.71 -0.67 14.47
CA ASN A 262 9.45 -0.62 15.74
C ASN A 262 8.64 0.09 16.83
N ASP A 263 7.63 -0.61 17.34
CA ASP A 263 6.82 -0.21 18.50
C ASP A 263 7.61 -0.34 19.85
N LYS A 264 8.80 0.28 19.89
CA LYS A 264 9.63 0.51 21.09
C LYS A 264 10.13 1.96 21.16
N GLN A 265 10.39 2.60 20.01
CA GLN A 265 10.85 3.99 19.95
C GLN A 265 9.72 4.98 20.23
N ILE A 266 8.48 4.69 19.79
CA ILE A 266 7.29 5.50 20.16
C ILE A 266 7.03 5.44 21.68
N LYS A 267 7.26 4.30 22.33
CA LYS A 267 7.22 4.20 23.80
C LYS A 267 8.29 5.05 24.48
N ALA A 268 9.49 5.11 23.92
CA ALA A 268 10.57 5.96 24.45
C ALA A 268 10.28 7.46 24.26
N VAL A 269 9.68 7.85 23.13
CA VAL A 269 9.24 9.23 22.88
C VAL A 269 8.09 9.62 23.82
N LYS A 270 7.11 8.73 24.03
CA LYS A 270 6.05 8.93 25.04
C LYS A 270 6.64 9.10 26.44
N GLN A 271 7.58 8.24 26.85
CA GLN A 271 8.27 8.35 28.14
C GLN A 271 9.11 9.63 28.28
N ALA A 272 9.69 10.13 27.19
CA ALA A 272 10.41 11.41 27.20
C ALA A 272 9.44 12.60 27.36
N PHE A 273 8.27 12.55 26.71
CA PHE A 273 7.21 13.54 26.88
C PHE A 273 6.59 13.52 28.28
N ASP A 274 6.34 12.33 28.85
CA ASP A 274 5.82 12.16 30.21
C ASP A 274 6.79 12.71 31.28
N ARG A 275 8.10 12.77 30.96
CA ARG A 275 9.14 13.39 31.83
C ARG A 275 9.23 14.91 31.69
N LEU A 276 8.64 15.48 30.63
CA LEU A 276 8.68 16.92 30.34
C LEU A 276 7.46 17.67 30.86
N THR A 277 6.39 16.97 31.26
CA THR A 277 5.31 17.55 32.05
C THR A 277 5.74 17.65 33.53
N PRO A 278 5.89 18.86 34.09
CA PRO A 278 6.07 19.01 35.53
C PRO A 278 4.79 18.50 36.22
N ALA A 279 4.95 17.76 37.31
CA ALA A 279 3.83 17.37 38.15
C ALA A 279 3.07 18.62 38.59
N ALA A 280 1.83 18.73 38.13
CA ALA A 280 0.79 19.55 38.74
C ALA A 280 -0.01 18.67 39.70
#